data_AF-A0A2S9INI5-F1
#
_entry.id   AF-A0A2S9INI5-F1
#
_cell.length_a   1.000
_cell.length_b   1.000
_cell.length_c   1.000
_cell.angle_alpha   90.00
_cell.angle_beta   90.00
_cell.angle_gamma   90.00
#
_symmetry.space_group_name_H-M   'P 1'
#
loop_
_entity.id
_entity.type
_entity.pdbx_description
1 polymer ?
#
loop_
_entity_poly.entity_id
_entity_poly.type
_entity_poly.pdbx_seq_one_letter_code
_entity_poly.pdbx_strand_id
1 'polypeptide(L)'
;MTQQTTSTDLIIKLPAVMTAQTFTDEQEFEKLYSSVKEAVGKHVPDVSSETGRKAIASLAHKVARTKTALIGQGKKLTEDWRVKTKQVNAACNTIEDRLDELKASVRKPLTEWEDKEGERIDGHKAALQALIDLSRTGFGRPSSELRELLAGAQAQKMGAAHWDEFAAQASVAQQDAIDTLTRLEAAKKAEEEEQRRRDADKAHRKQVNNAIVAELIECSAITREQAEKIAVHLVSGLVPNVTLKY
;
A
#
# COMPACT_ATOMS: atom_id res chain seq x y z
N MET A 1 69.20 -12.36 -10.99
CA MET A 1 70.13 -11.98 -9.92
C MET A 1 69.49 -10.88 -9.09
N THR A 2 68.81 -11.26 -8.01
CA THR A 2 68.12 -10.33 -7.10
C THR A 2 69.16 -9.64 -6.21
N GLN A 3 69.31 -8.33 -6.39
CA GLN A 3 70.27 -7.52 -5.65
C GLN A 3 69.94 -7.55 -4.15
N GLN A 4 70.92 -8.04 -3.38
CA GLN A 4 70.88 -8.14 -1.94
C GLN A 4 71.26 -6.78 -1.34
N THR A 5 70.36 -6.17 -0.58
CA THR A 5 70.70 -5.01 0.24
C THR A 5 71.34 -5.48 1.56
N THR A 6 72.67 -5.38 1.66
CA THR A 6 73.43 -5.63 2.88
C THR A 6 73.22 -4.49 3.87
N SER A 7 72.19 -4.56 4.72
CA SER A 7 72.06 -3.66 5.87
C SER A 7 72.70 -4.29 7.11
N THR A 8 73.72 -3.63 7.67
CA THR A 8 74.46 -4.03 8.88
C THR A 8 73.63 -3.91 10.17
N ASP A 9 72.40 -3.39 10.05
CA ASP A 9 71.50 -3.02 11.16
C ASP A 9 70.55 -4.14 11.60
N LEU A 10 70.53 -5.27 10.89
CA LEU A 10 69.64 -6.41 11.17
C LEU A 10 70.39 -7.54 11.86
N ILE A 11 69.69 -8.32 12.69
CA ILE A 11 70.31 -9.47 13.39
C ILE A 11 70.59 -10.64 12.44
N ILE A 12 69.73 -10.79 11.42
CA ILE A 12 69.91 -11.72 10.31
C ILE A 12 69.66 -10.99 8.99
N LYS A 13 70.24 -11.50 7.90
CA LYS A 13 69.92 -11.01 6.56
C LYS A 13 68.52 -11.48 6.17
N LEU A 14 67.67 -10.54 5.75
CA LEU A 14 66.36 -10.85 5.20
C LEU A 14 66.40 -10.72 3.66
N PRO A 15 65.72 -11.60 2.91
CA PRO A 15 65.48 -11.37 1.49
C PRO A 15 64.79 -10.02 1.23
N ALA A 16 64.99 -9.49 0.02
CA ALA A 16 64.40 -8.22 -0.41
C ALA A 16 62.86 -8.24 -0.43
N VAL A 17 62.28 -9.41 -0.71
CA VAL A 17 60.84 -9.68 -0.67
C VAL A 17 60.63 -11.04 0.00
N MET A 18 59.91 -11.07 1.11
CA MET A 18 59.46 -12.30 1.76
C MET A 18 58.38 -12.97 0.91
N THR A 19 58.34 -14.30 0.92
CA THR A 19 57.22 -15.03 0.34
C THR A 19 56.00 -14.92 1.26
N ALA A 20 54.80 -15.09 0.70
CA ALA A 20 53.58 -15.14 1.51
C ALA A 20 53.64 -16.23 2.59
N GLN A 21 54.29 -17.36 2.28
CA GLN A 21 54.48 -18.49 3.19
C GLN A 21 55.17 -18.10 4.50
N THR A 22 56.14 -17.17 4.50
CA THR A 22 56.78 -16.70 5.74
C THR A 22 55.79 -16.04 6.71
N PHE A 23 54.64 -15.57 6.23
CA PHE A 23 53.60 -14.93 7.04
C PHE A 23 52.34 -15.79 7.21
N THR A 24 52.21 -16.89 6.48
CA THR A 24 51.02 -17.77 6.51
C THR A 24 51.31 -19.18 7.03
N ASP A 25 52.58 -19.61 7.00
CA ASP A 25 53.02 -20.94 7.47
C ASP A 25 53.84 -20.79 8.76
N GLU A 26 53.33 -21.37 9.83
CA GLU A 26 53.94 -21.35 11.16
C GLU A 26 55.32 -22.03 11.18
N GLN A 27 55.54 -23.08 10.39
CA GLN A 27 56.83 -23.77 10.32
C GLN A 27 57.91 -22.91 9.66
N GLU A 28 57.54 -22.16 8.61
CA GLU A 28 58.46 -21.25 7.94
C GLU A 28 58.82 -20.05 8.84
N PHE A 29 57.85 -19.53 9.59
CA PHE A 29 58.13 -18.54 10.62
C PHE A 29 59.07 -19.09 11.71
N GLU A 30 58.83 -20.31 12.19
CA GLU A 30 59.65 -20.91 13.26
C GLU A 30 61.10 -21.17 12.82
N LYS A 31 61.33 -21.54 11.54
CA LYS A 31 62.69 -21.62 10.95
C LYS A 31 63.41 -20.27 10.96
N LEU A 32 62.69 -19.21 10.58
CA LEU A 32 63.22 -17.84 10.58
C LEU A 32 63.50 -17.37 12.02
N TYR A 33 62.59 -17.63 12.95
CA TYR A 33 62.77 -17.29 14.37
C TYR A 33 63.94 -18.04 15.01
N SER A 34 64.08 -19.33 14.71
CA SER A 34 65.22 -20.14 15.15
C SER A 34 66.56 -19.55 14.68
N SER A 35 66.62 -19.05 13.45
CA SER A 35 67.82 -18.38 12.91
C SER A 35 68.14 -17.08 13.65
N VAL A 36 67.12 -16.29 14.02
CA VAL A 36 67.29 -15.10 14.88
C VAL A 36 67.79 -15.50 16.26
N LYS A 37 67.21 -16.55 16.86
CA LYS A 37 67.58 -17.05 18.18
C LYS A 37 69.03 -17.54 18.23
N GLU A 38 69.47 -18.27 17.21
CA GLU A 38 70.86 -18.72 17.08
C GLU A 38 71.82 -17.53 16.94
N ALA A 39 71.47 -16.52 16.14
CA ALA A 39 72.28 -15.32 15.98
C ALA A 39 72.40 -14.50 17.29
N VAL A 40 71.34 -14.44 18.09
CA VAL A 40 71.36 -13.85 19.44
C VAL A 40 72.22 -14.67 20.40
N GLY A 41 72.11 -16.01 20.36
CA GLY A 41 72.84 -16.92 21.24
C GLY A 41 74.37 -16.91 21.07
N LYS A 42 74.89 -16.37 19.97
CA LYS A 42 76.34 -16.17 19.74
C LYS A 42 76.93 -15.06 20.60
N HIS A 43 76.11 -14.17 21.17
CA HIS A 43 76.56 -13.11 22.05
C HIS A 43 76.55 -13.57 23.51
N VAL A 44 77.70 -13.50 24.18
CA VAL A 44 77.83 -13.73 25.62
C VAL A 44 77.56 -12.41 26.36
N PRO A 45 76.47 -12.28 27.15
CA PRO A 45 76.12 -11.02 27.79
C PRO A 45 77.11 -10.66 28.91
N ASP A 46 77.72 -9.49 28.83
CA ASP A 46 78.52 -8.89 29.91
C ASP A 46 77.86 -7.61 30.40
N VAL A 47 77.37 -7.63 31.65
CA VAL A 47 76.75 -6.46 32.29
C VAL A 47 77.73 -5.68 33.18
N SER A 48 78.93 -6.22 33.42
CA SER A 48 79.93 -5.62 34.31
C SER A 48 80.64 -4.44 33.65
N SER A 49 80.88 -4.50 32.34
CA SER A 49 81.53 -3.42 31.57
C SER A 49 80.53 -2.51 30.86
N GLU A 50 80.89 -1.24 30.65
CA GLU A 50 80.10 -0.30 29.85
C GLU A 50 79.98 -0.76 28.39
N THR A 51 81.07 -1.30 27.83
CA THR A 51 81.11 -1.85 26.48
C THR A 51 80.17 -3.06 26.33
N GLY A 52 80.14 -3.95 27.32
CA GLY A 52 79.23 -5.10 27.34
C GLY A 52 77.76 -4.69 27.40
N ARG A 53 77.40 -3.74 28.28
CA ARG A 53 76.04 -3.16 28.33
C ARG A 53 75.62 -2.52 27.01
N LYS A 54 76.52 -1.79 26.34
CA LYS A 54 76.29 -1.21 25.00
C LYS A 54 76.13 -2.29 23.92
N ALA A 55 76.87 -3.39 23.99
CA ALA A 55 76.75 -4.50 23.06
C ALA A 55 75.39 -5.21 23.19
N ILE A 56 74.91 -5.44 24.42
CA ILE A 56 73.57 -5.99 24.70
C ILE A 56 72.48 -5.07 24.13
N ALA A 57 72.58 -3.76 24.38
CA ALA A 57 71.63 -2.78 23.85
C ALA A 57 71.62 -2.76 22.31
N SER A 58 72.79 -2.83 21.69
CA SER A 58 72.93 -2.89 20.22
C SER A 58 72.29 -4.16 19.64
N LEU A 59 72.51 -5.32 20.28
CA LEU A 59 71.90 -6.58 19.88
C LEU A 59 70.37 -6.54 19.95
N ALA A 60 69.82 -6.05 21.06
CA ALA A 60 68.38 -5.84 21.22
C ALA A 60 67.82 -4.89 20.15
N HIS A 61 68.56 -3.83 19.81
CA HIS A 61 68.16 -2.91 18.75
C HIS A 61 68.11 -3.60 17.37
N LYS A 62 69.08 -4.45 17.05
CA LYS A 62 69.07 -5.24 15.80
C LYS A 62 67.87 -6.19 15.72
N VAL A 63 67.52 -6.86 16.81
CA VAL A 63 66.31 -7.71 16.87
C VAL A 63 65.04 -6.88 16.64
N ALA A 64 64.95 -5.70 17.28
CA ALA A 64 63.82 -4.79 17.07
C ALA A 64 63.73 -4.29 15.62
N ARG A 65 64.86 -3.99 14.98
CA ARG A 65 64.91 -3.58 13.57
C ARG A 65 64.50 -4.70 12.62
N THR A 66 64.94 -5.94 12.89
CA THR A 66 64.52 -7.13 12.13
C THR A 66 63.02 -7.38 12.24
N LYS A 67 62.43 -7.28 13.44
CA LYS A 67 60.96 -7.33 13.63
C LYS A 67 60.24 -6.29 12.77
N THR A 68 60.67 -5.02 12.85
CA THR A 68 60.06 -3.92 12.10
C THR A 68 60.18 -4.14 10.58
N ALA A 69 61.32 -4.65 10.10
CA ALA A 69 61.53 -4.97 8.70
C ALA A 69 60.59 -6.11 8.23
N LEU A 70 60.48 -7.20 8.99
CA LEU A 70 59.58 -8.32 8.69
C LEU A 70 58.11 -7.87 8.61
N ILE A 71 57.63 -7.14 9.63
CA ILE A 71 56.27 -6.61 9.66
C ILE A 71 56.03 -5.66 8.48
N GLY A 72 57.01 -4.82 8.14
CA GLY A 72 56.94 -3.92 6.98
C GLY A 72 56.78 -4.66 5.66
N GLN A 73 57.53 -5.76 5.47
CA GLN A 73 57.40 -6.60 4.26
C GLN A 73 56.04 -7.30 4.20
N GLY A 74 55.51 -7.81 5.32
CA GLY A 74 54.18 -8.40 5.37
C GLY A 74 53.07 -7.40 5.04
N LYS A 75 53.17 -6.15 5.53
CA LYS A 75 52.23 -5.08 5.18
C LYS A 75 52.25 -4.76 3.68
N LYS A 76 53.43 -4.61 3.09
CA LYS A 76 53.60 -4.37 1.64
C LYS A 76 52.99 -5.48 0.78
N LEU A 77 53.13 -6.75 1.19
CA LEU A 77 52.56 -7.87 0.45
C LEU A 77 51.03 -7.77 0.32
N THR A 78 50.35 -7.32 1.37
CA THR A 78 48.88 -7.19 1.39
C THR A 78 48.37 -5.86 0.82
N GLU A 79 49.25 -4.91 0.48
CA GLU A 79 48.87 -3.57 0.03
C GLU A 79 48.09 -3.62 -1.28
N ASP A 80 48.66 -4.28 -2.30
CA ASP A 80 48.02 -4.48 -3.59
C ASP A 80 46.73 -5.30 -3.47
N TRP A 81 46.69 -6.28 -2.56
CA TRP A 81 45.49 -7.07 -2.31
C TRP A 81 44.36 -6.20 -1.78
N ARG A 82 44.63 -5.34 -0.79
CA ARG A 82 43.62 -4.41 -0.23
C ARG A 82 43.11 -3.43 -1.27
N VAL A 83 44.00 -2.92 -2.13
CA VAL A 83 43.62 -2.04 -3.24
C VAL A 83 42.70 -2.78 -4.21
N LYS A 84 43.09 -3.99 -4.64
CA LYS A 84 42.27 -4.83 -5.54
C LYS A 84 40.93 -5.21 -4.92
N THR A 85 40.90 -5.59 -3.64
CA THR A 85 39.65 -5.88 -2.92
C THR A 85 38.73 -4.67 -2.91
N LYS A 86 39.26 -3.47 -2.62
CA LYS A 86 38.46 -2.23 -2.67
C LYS A 86 37.91 -1.96 -4.08
N GLN A 87 38.73 -2.14 -5.11
CA GLN A 87 38.31 -1.94 -6.50
C GLN A 87 37.22 -2.94 -6.93
N VAL A 88 37.40 -4.22 -6.61
CA VAL A 88 36.42 -5.27 -6.91
C VAL A 88 35.10 -4.98 -6.20
N ASN A 89 35.12 -4.65 -4.90
CA ASN A 89 33.90 -4.33 -4.17
C ASN A 89 33.17 -3.12 -4.76
N ALA A 90 33.90 -2.07 -5.15
CA ALA A 90 33.30 -0.91 -5.81
C ALA A 90 32.68 -1.27 -7.17
N ALA A 91 33.35 -2.14 -7.94
CA ALA A 91 32.80 -2.64 -9.20
C ALA A 91 31.55 -3.50 -8.98
N CYS A 92 31.54 -4.37 -7.97
CA CYS A 92 30.37 -5.18 -7.61
C CYS A 92 29.15 -4.30 -7.28
N ASN A 93 29.31 -3.28 -6.45
CA ASN A 93 28.22 -2.35 -6.15
C ASN A 93 27.71 -1.65 -7.43
N THR A 94 28.62 -1.20 -8.28
CA THR A 94 28.24 -0.56 -9.56
C THR A 94 27.49 -1.53 -10.48
N ILE A 95 27.88 -2.81 -10.48
CA ILE A 95 27.22 -3.85 -11.26
C ILE A 95 25.82 -4.12 -10.71
N GLU A 96 25.68 -4.22 -9.39
CA GLU A 96 24.40 -4.40 -8.71
C GLU A 96 23.43 -3.26 -9.07
N ASP A 97 23.84 -2.00 -8.84
CA ASP A 97 23.03 -0.82 -9.14
C ASP A 97 22.55 -0.81 -10.61
N ARG A 98 23.47 -1.06 -11.56
CA ARG A 98 23.16 -1.04 -13.00
C ARG A 98 22.27 -2.19 -13.43
N LEU A 99 22.46 -3.39 -12.88
CA LEU A 99 21.64 -4.55 -13.24
C LEU A 99 20.25 -4.45 -12.63
N ASP A 100 20.10 -3.88 -11.43
CA ASP A 100 18.80 -3.62 -10.84
C ASP A 100 18.05 -2.52 -11.60
N GLU A 101 18.72 -1.45 -12.02
CA GLU A 101 18.13 -0.42 -12.88
C GLU A 101 17.68 -1.01 -14.23
N LEU A 102 18.52 -1.83 -14.86
CA LEU A 102 18.18 -2.50 -16.12
C LEU A 102 17.01 -3.46 -15.94
N LYS A 103 16.99 -4.26 -14.88
CA LYS A 103 15.89 -5.17 -14.53
C LYS A 103 14.58 -4.39 -14.35
N ALA A 104 14.60 -3.26 -13.64
CA ALA A 104 13.44 -2.41 -13.45
C ALA A 104 12.94 -1.84 -14.79
N SER A 105 13.85 -1.35 -15.63
CA SER A 105 13.53 -0.84 -16.97
C SER A 105 12.91 -1.92 -17.88
N VAL A 106 13.48 -3.13 -17.89
CA VAL A 106 12.94 -4.28 -18.65
C VAL A 106 11.56 -4.69 -18.15
N ARG A 107 11.32 -4.64 -16.83
CA ARG A 107 10.02 -5.01 -16.23
C ARG A 107 8.96 -3.92 -16.35
N LYS A 108 9.37 -2.66 -16.52
CA LYS A 108 8.48 -1.48 -16.50
C LYS A 108 7.27 -1.59 -17.45
N PRO A 109 7.40 -1.99 -18.73
CA PRO A 109 6.25 -2.10 -19.62
C PRO A 109 5.21 -3.12 -19.15
N LEU A 110 5.66 -4.23 -18.56
CA LEU A 110 4.76 -5.24 -18.01
C LEU A 110 4.06 -4.73 -16.75
N THR A 111 4.76 -3.97 -15.89
CA THR A 111 4.15 -3.36 -14.71
C THR A 111 3.09 -2.34 -15.10
N GLU A 112 3.39 -1.46 -16.05
CA GLU A 112 2.42 -0.47 -16.54
C GLU A 112 1.19 -1.12 -17.18
N TRP A 113 1.35 -2.27 -17.83
CA TRP A 113 0.23 -3.04 -18.37
C TRP A 113 -0.58 -3.72 -17.25
N GLU A 114 0.08 -4.39 -16.30
CA GLU A 114 -0.57 -5.04 -15.15
C GLU A 114 -1.37 -4.03 -14.31
N ASP A 115 -0.84 -2.83 -14.08
CA ASP A 115 -1.50 -1.77 -13.33
C ASP A 115 -2.76 -1.29 -14.07
N LYS A 116 -2.64 -0.98 -15.37
CA LYS A 116 -3.79 -0.55 -16.20
C LYS A 116 -4.86 -1.63 -16.32
N GLU A 117 -4.43 -2.89 -16.45
CA GLU A 117 -5.35 -4.01 -16.54
C GLU A 117 -6.05 -4.26 -15.20
N GLY A 118 -5.34 -4.10 -14.09
CA GLY A 118 -5.90 -4.09 -12.75
C GLY A 118 -6.96 -3.00 -12.58
N GLU A 119 -6.64 -1.76 -12.95
CA GLU A 119 -7.58 -0.62 -12.93
C GLU A 119 -8.82 -0.87 -13.80
N ARG A 120 -8.64 -1.46 -14.99
CA ARG A 120 -9.76 -1.83 -15.88
C ARG A 120 -10.69 -2.85 -15.21
N ILE A 121 -10.13 -3.93 -14.68
CA ILE A 121 -10.88 -5.01 -14.03
C ILE A 121 -11.59 -4.50 -12.77
N ASP A 122 -10.91 -3.72 -11.93
CA ASP A 122 -11.49 -3.18 -10.70
C ASP A 122 -12.59 -2.14 -11.00
N GLY A 123 -12.41 -1.34 -12.05
CA GLY A 123 -13.45 -0.45 -12.58
C GLY A 123 -14.72 -1.21 -12.97
N HIS A 124 -14.58 -2.30 -13.74
CA HIS A 124 -15.71 -3.16 -14.11
C HIS A 124 -16.37 -3.80 -12.88
N LYS A 125 -15.59 -4.35 -11.94
CA LYS A 125 -16.15 -4.93 -10.70
C LYS A 125 -16.92 -3.90 -9.88
N ALA A 126 -16.39 -2.68 -9.73
CA ALA A 126 -17.05 -1.61 -8.99
C ALA A 126 -18.36 -1.19 -9.66
N ALA A 127 -18.36 -1.03 -10.99
CA ALA A 127 -19.57 -0.71 -11.74
C ALA A 127 -20.62 -1.83 -11.66
N LEU A 128 -20.19 -3.09 -11.74
CA LEU A 128 -21.06 -4.26 -11.58
C LEU A 128 -21.67 -4.29 -10.18
N GLN A 129 -20.88 -4.01 -9.14
CA GLN A 129 -21.37 -3.95 -7.77
C GLN A 129 -22.41 -2.83 -7.61
N ALA A 130 -22.20 -1.67 -8.24
CA ALA A 130 -23.19 -0.60 -8.22
C ALA A 130 -24.54 -1.02 -8.85
N LEU A 131 -24.51 -1.78 -9.95
CA LEU A 131 -25.74 -2.36 -10.54
C LEU A 131 -26.42 -3.34 -9.57
N ILE A 132 -25.64 -4.21 -8.93
CA ILE A 132 -26.16 -5.16 -7.94
C ILE A 132 -26.77 -4.43 -6.73
N ASP A 133 -26.19 -3.31 -6.31
CA ASP A 133 -26.73 -2.55 -5.18
C ASP A 133 -28.05 -1.84 -5.54
N LEU A 134 -28.24 -1.47 -6.81
CA LEU A 134 -29.53 -0.97 -7.29
C LEU A 134 -30.62 -2.04 -7.20
N SER A 135 -30.33 -3.31 -7.50
CA SER A 135 -31.31 -4.40 -7.33
C SER A 135 -31.62 -4.73 -5.86
N ARG A 136 -30.81 -4.21 -4.93
CA ARG A 136 -31.03 -4.30 -3.48
C ARG A 136 -31.69 -3.05 -2.89
N THR A 137 -32.13 -2.11 -3.74
CA THR A 137 -32.82 -0.90 -3.29
C THR A 137 -34.09 -1.28 -2.49
N GLY A 138 -34.17 -0.78 -1.26
CA GLY A 138 -35.33 -0.97 -0.39
C GLY A 138 -36.48 0.01 -0.67
N PHE A 139 -37.61 -0.23 0.00
CA PHE A 139 -38.77 0.66 -0.02
C PHE A 139 -38.47 2.00 0.70
N GLY A 140 -39.26 3.03 0.40
CA GLY A 140 -39.22 4.33 1.10
C GLY A 140 -38.53 5.46 0.35
N ARG A 141 -38.00 5.21 -0.86
CA ARG A 141 -37.49 6.26 -1.74
C ARG A 141 -38.63 7.03 -2.44
N PRO A 142 -38.49 8.34 -2.67
CA PRO A 142 -39.46 9.13 -3.43
C PRO A 142 -39.50 8.69 -4.90
N SER A 143 -40.66 8.89 -5.56
CA SER A 143 -40.84 8.51 -6.98
C SER A 143 -39.82 9.18 -7.91
N SER A 144 -39.43 10.43 -7.65
CA SER A 144 -38.43 11.13 -8.46
C SER A 144 -37.07 10.44 -8.46
N GLU A 145 -36.58 10.04 -7.28
CA GLU A 145 -35.30 9.35 -7.13
C GLU A 145 -35.33 7.96 -7.79
N LEU A 146 -36.43 7.21 -7.61
CA LEU A 146 -36.60 5.91 -8.26
C LEU A 146 -36.57 6.02 -9.79
N ARG A 147 -37.18 7.07 -10.36
CA ARG A 147 -37.14 7.34 -11.81
C ARG A 147 -35.75 7.71 -12.30
N GLU A 148 -35.01 8.52 -11.54
CA GLU A 148 -33.62 8.89 -11.87
C GLU A 148 -32.71 7.66 -11.86
N LEU A 149 -32.82 6.82 -10.82
CA LEU A 149 -32.06 5.57 -10.73
C LEU A 149 -32.41 4.60 -11.86
N LEU A 150 -33.70 4.46 -12.19
CA LEU A 150 -34.16 3.62 -13.28
C LEU A 150 -33.62 4.10 -14.63
N ALA A 151 -33.72 5.40 -14.91
CA ALA A 151 -33.19 6.00 -16.13
C ALA A 151 -31.66 5.83 -16.20
N GLY A 152 -30.96 6.01 -15.08
CA GLY A 152 -29.53 5.76 -14.98
C GLY A 152 -29.15 4.32 -15.29
N ALA A 153 -29.85 3.34 -14.72
CA ALA A 153 -29.63 1.93 -14.98
C ALA A 153 -29.87 1.58 -16.46
N GLN A 154 -30.96 2.09 -17.06
CA GLN A 154 -31.31 1.85 -18.47
C GLN A 154 -30.33 2.51 -19.46
N ALA A 155 -29.74 3.65 -19.09
CA ALA A 155 -28.81 4.37 -19.96
C ALA A 155 -27.42 3.73 -20.02
N GLN A 156 -27.09 2.80 -19.12
CA GLN A 156 -25.80 2.11 -19.14
C GLN A 156 -25.66 1.24 -20.39
N LYS A 157 -24.53 1.40 -21.09
CA LYS A 157 -24.21 0.60 -22.26
C LYS A 157 -23.82 -0.81 -21.83
N MET A 158 -24.47 -1.82 -22.40
CA MET A 158 -24.13 -3.22 -22.14
C MET A 158 -23.37 -3.84 -23.31
N GLY A 159 -22.85 -5.05 -23.06
CA GLY A 159 -22.15 -5.86 -24.04
C GLY A 159 -20.64 -5.80 -23.94
N ALA A 160 -19.99 -6.70 -24.66
CA ALA A 160 -18.53 -6.91 -24.61
C ALA A 160 -17.72 -5.66 -24.96
N ALA A 161 -18.27 -4.75 -25.78
CA ALA A 161 -17.59 -3.51 -26.14
C ALA A 161 -17.43 -2.51 -24.98
N HIS A 162 -18.20 -2.68 -23.90
CA HIS A 162 -18.09 -1.81 -22.72
C HIS A 162 -17.69 -2.56 -21.46
N TRP A 163 -18.05 -3.83 -21.32
CA TRP A 163 -17.85 -4.62 -20.10
C TRP A 163 -16.87 -5.78 -20.27
N ASP A 164 -16.31 -5.96 -21.47
CA ASP A 164 -15.36 -7.04 -21.76
C ASP A 164 -15.86 -8.41 -21.26
N GLU A 165 -15.08 -9.12 -20.43
CA GLU A 165 -15.43 -10.41 -19.84
C GLU A 165 -16.61 -10.37 -18.85
N PHE A 166 -16.95 -9.18 -18.32
CA PHE A 166 -18.04 -8.98 -17.37
C PHE A 166 -19.40 -8.76 -18.04
N ALA A 167 -19.46 -8.69 -19.38
CA ALA A 167 -20.66 -8.31 -20.11
C ALA A 167 -21.90 -9.15 -19.78
N ALA A 168 -21.75 -10.46 -19.60
CA ALA A 168 -22.85 -11.32 -19.22
C ALA A 168 -23.37 -11.00 -17.81
N GLN A 169 -22.47 -10.85 -16.84
CA GLN A 169 -22.82 -10.53 -15.46
C GLN A 169 -23.45 -9.14 -15.34
N ALA A 170 -22.88 -8.15 -16.03
CA ALA A 170 -23.39 -6.79 -16.07
C ALA A 170 -24.79 -6.70 -16.67
N SER A 171 -25.04 -7.44 -17.76
CA SER A 171 -26.37 -7.46 -18.39
C SER A 171 -27.43 -8.03 -17.45
N VAL A 172 -27.11 -9.12 -16.74
CA VAL A 172 -28.01 -9.70 -15.72
C VAL A 172 -28.24 -8.71 -14.57
N ALA A 173 -27.17 -8.14 -14.02
CA ALA A 173 -27.28 -7.18 -12.92
C ALA A 173 -28.06 -5.92 -13.30
N GLN A 174 -27.89 -5.42 -14.54
CA GLN A 174 -28.66 -4.29 -15.06
C GLN A 174 -30.15 -4.64 -15.13
N GLN A 175 -30.49 -5.82 -15.67
CA GLN A 175 -31.89 -6.24 -15.77
C GLN A 175 -32.53 -6.37 -14.38
N ASP A 176 -31.86 -7.01 -13.43
CA ASP A 176 -32.35 -7.16 -12.05
C ASP A 176 -32.56 -5.79 -11.36
N ALA A 177 -31.66 -4.84 -11.61
CA ALA A 177 -31.78 -3.47 -11.12
C ALA A 177 -32.99 -2.76 -11.74
N ILE A 178 -33.16 -2.84 -13.06
CA ILE A 178 -34.28 -2.25 -13.78
C ILE A 178 -35.62 -2.83 -13.27
N ASP A 179 -35.71 -4.14 -13.13
CA ASP A 179 -36.94 -4.81 -12.69
C ASP A 179 -37.31 -4.40 -11.25
N THR A 180 -36.31 -4.36 -10.37
CA THR A 180 -36.50 -3.93 -8.98
C THR A 180 -36.96 -2.48 -8.91
N LEU A 181 -36.26 -1.57 -9.59
CA LEU A 181 -36.58 -0.15 -9.57
C LEU A 181 -37.95 0.13 -10.21
N THR A 182 -38.28 -0.56 -11.30
CA THR A 182 -39.60 -0.46 -11.95
C THR A 182 -40.72 -0.87 -11.00
N ARG A 183 -40.55 -1.98 -10.28
CA ARG A 183 -41.52 -2.44 -9.28
C ARG A 183 -41.70 -1.43 -8.15
N LEU A 184 -40.61 -0.87 -7.64
CA LEU A 184 -40.66 0.13 -6.56
C LEU A 184 -41.32 1.43 -7.03
N GLU A 185 -41.01 1.87 -8.25
CA GLU A 185 -41.57 3.08 -8.85
C GLU A 185 -43.09 2.96 -9.04
N ALA A 186 -43.55 1.83 -9.57
CA ALA A 186 -44.97 1.52 -9.72
C ALA A 186 -45.69 1.46 -8.37
N ALA A 187 -45.10 0.81 -7.37
CA ALA A 187 -45.65 0.74 -6.02
C ALA A 187 -45.76 2.15 -5.39
N LYS A 188 -44.73 2.98 -5.57
CA LYS A 188 -44.72 4.34 -5.02
C LYS A 188 -45.75 5.25 -5.68
N LYS A 189 -45.87 5.18 -7.01
CA LYS A 189 -46.92 5.91 -7.74
C LYS A 189 -48.32 5.49 -7.29
N ALA A 190 -48.56 4.20 -7.09
CA ALA A 190 -49.86 3.71 -6.62
C ALA A 190 -50.19 4.25 -5.22
N GLU A 191 -49.21 4.26 -4.31
CA GLU A 191 -49.35 4.84 -2.96
C GLU A 191 -49.66 6.34 -3.02
N GLU A 192 -48.92 7.10 -3.82
CA GLU A 192 -49.13 8.55 -3.99
C GLU A 192 -50.51 8.86 -4.59
N GLU A 193 -50.96 8.08 -5.57
CA GLU A 193 -52.28 8.23 -6.18
C GLU A 193 -53.41 7.89 -5.20
N GLU A 194 -53.28 6.81 -4.44
CA GLU A 194 -54.25 6.46 -3.40
C GLU A 194 -54.32 7.56 -2.33
N GLN A 195 -53.17 8.08 -1.91
CA GLN A 195 -53.12 9.17 -0.95
C GLN A 195 -53.82 10.42 -1.49
N ARG A 196 -53.55 10.80 -2.74
CA ARG A 196 -54.22 11.91 -3.42
C ARG A 196 -55.73 11.72 -3.49
N ARG A 197 -56.20 10.50 -3.79
CA ARG A 197 -57.64 10.17 -3.79
C ARG A 197 -58.26 10.30 -2.40
N ARG A 198 -57.59 9.81 -1.35
CA ARG A 198 -58.05 9.94 0.04
C ARG A 198 -58.12 11.40 0.47
N ASP A 199 -57.13 12.21 0.11
CA ASP A 199 -57.09 13.62 0.48
C ASP A 199 -58.13 14.44 -0.31
N ALA A 200 -58.36 14.11 -1.58
CA ALA A 200 -59.43 14.71 -2.38
C ALA A 200 -60.83 14.36 -1.83
N ASP A 201 -61.08 13.10 -1.45
CA ASP A 201 -62.35 12.69 -0.82
C ASP A 201 -62.57 13.41 0.51
N LYS A 202 -61.54 13.48 1.37
CA LYS A 202 -61.61 14.24 2.63
C LYS A 202 -61.89 15.72 2.40
N ALA A 203 -61.24 16.34 1.41
CA ALA A 203 -61.44 17.74 1.06
C ALA A 203 -62.88 17.98 0.55
N HIS A 204 -63.38 17.10 -0.33
CA HIS A 204 -64.75 17.18 -0.84
C HIS A 204 -65.78 17.03 0.28
N ARG A 205 -65.63 16.02 1.16
CA ARG A 205 -66.50 15.85 2.33
C ARG A 205 -66.49 17.06 3.25
N LYS A 206 -65.32 17.62 3.52
CA LYS A 206 -65.18 18.84 4.33
C LYS A 206 -65.89 20.02 3.68
N GLN A 207 -65.74 20.19 2.36
CA GLN A 207 -66.42 21.26 1.61
C GLN A 207 -67.95 21.12 1.70
N VAL A 208 -68.48 19.92 1.43
CA VAL A 208 -69.93 19.64 1.53
C VAL A 208 -70.44 19.90 2.94
N ASN A 209 -69.76 19.39 3.96
CA ASN A 209 -70.17 19.59 5.36
C ASN A 209 -70.13 21.08 5.77
N ASN A 210 -69.11 21.82 5.34
CA ASN A 210 -69.03 23.26 5.61
C ASN A 210 -70.13 24.06 4.90
N ALA A 211 -70.49 23.67 3.67
CA ALA A 211 -71.60 24.28 2.93
C ALA A 211 -72.93 24.05 3.65
N ILE A 212 -73.17 22.84 4.16
CA ILE A 212 -74.36 22.52 4.97
C ILE A 212 -74.43 23.41 6.22
N VAL A 213 -73.32 23.54 6.96
CA VAL A 213 -73.27 24.39 8.15
C VAL A 213 -73.56 25.86 7.82
N ALA A 214 -72.97 26.38 6.74
CA ALA A 214 -73.21 27.75 6.29
C ALA A 214 -74.68 27.98 5.92
N GLU A 215 -75.27 27.09 5.13
CA GLU A 215 -76.67 27.19 4.69
C GLU A 215 -77.65 27.07 5.87
N LEU A 216 -77.36 26.19 6.85
CA LEU A 216 -78.18 26.06 8.06
C LEU A 216 -78.20 27.35 8.90
N ILE A 217 -77.05 28.03 9.00
CA ILE A 217 -76.97 29.33 9.69
C ILE A 217 -77.81 30.38 8.96
N GLU A 218 -77.73 30.43 7.61
CA GLU A 218 -78.42 31.43 6.79
C GLU A 218 -79.94 31.21 6.75
N CYS A 219 -80.39 29.97 6.50
CA CYS A 219 -81.80 29.66 6.31
C CYS A 219 -82.60 29.50 7.62
N SER A 220 -81.94 29.11 8.73
CA SER A 220 -82.64 28.73 9.97
C SER A 220 -82.33 29.63 11.18
N ALA A 221 -81.50 30.67 11.01
CA ALA A 221 -81.09 31.60 12.07
C ALA A 221 -80.60 30.91 13.37
N ILE A 222 -79.98 29.73 13.24
CA ILE A 222 -79.41 28.97 14.37
C ILE A 222 -77.94 29.35 14.60
N THR A 223 -77.41 29.08 15.80
CA THR A 223 -76.00 29.34 16.08
C THR A 223 -75.08 28.37 15.34
N ARG A 224 -73.83 28.77 15.09
CA ARG A 224 -72.82 27.92 14.45
C ARG A 224 -72.67 26.57 15.17
N GLU A 225 -72.61 26.57 16.50
CA GLU A 225 -72.49 25.33 17.29
C GLU A 225 -73.70 24.40 17.09
N GLN A 226 -74.91 24.94 16.93
CA GLN A 226 -76.12 24.17 16.63
C GLN A 226 -76.07 23.60 15.21
N ALA A 227 -75.67 24.43 14.22
CA ALA A 227 -75.52 23.99 12.82
C ALA A 227 -74.44 22.90 12.67
N GLU A 228 -73.31 23.02 13.36
CA GLU A 228 -72.25 22.01 13.39
C GLU A 228 -72.73 20.69 14.03
N LYS A 229 -73.46 20.74 15.15
CA LYS A 229 -74.05 19.54 15.77
C LYS A 229 -75.06 18.85 14.84
N ILE A 230 -75.90 19.62 14.15
CA ILE A 230 -76.85 19.09 13.17
C ILE A 230 -76.09 18.44 12.00
N ALA A 231 -75.07 19.11 11.45
CA ALA A 231 -74.24 18.54 10.39
C ALA A 231 -73.57 17.23 10.83
N VAL A 232 -73.06 17.14 12.06
CA VAL A 232 -72.50 15.90 12.62
C VAL A 232 -73.56 14.81 12.74
N HIS A 233 -74.77 15.11 13.21
CA HIS A 233 -75.86 14.12 13.28
C HIS A 233 -76.32 13.65 11.88
N LEU A 234 -76.29 14.52 10.88
CA LEU A 234 -76.56 14.18 9.48
C LEU A 234 -75.47 13.25 8.90
N VAL A 235 -74.19 13.58 9.12
CA VAL A 235 -73.05 12.75 8.69
C VAL A 235 -73.08 11.38 9.37
N SER A 236 -73.46 11.33 10.65
CA SER A 236 -73.50 10.11 11.45
C SER A 236 -74.74 9.25 11.21
N GLY A 237 -75.67 9.68 10.34
CA GLY A 237 -76.91 8.97 10.05
C GLY A 237 -77.90 8.91 11.22
N LEU A 238 -77.78 9.82 12.19
CA LEU A 238 -78.66 9.88 13.36
C LEU A 238 -80.00 10.56 13.06
N VAL A 239 -80.10 11.26 11.92
CA VAL A 239 -81.34 11.85 11.41
C VAL A 239 -82.01 10.88 10.44
N PRO A 240 -83.17 10.29 10.77
CA PRO A 240 -83.85 9.32 9.90
C PRO A 240 -84.25 9.92 8.55
N ASN A 241 -84.27 9.09 7.51
CA ASN A 241 -84.71 9.44 6.15
C ASN A 241 -83.87 10.53 5.44
N VAL A 242 -82.63 10.79 5.89
CA VAL A 242 -81.71 11.74 5.22
C VAL A 242 -80.40 11.05 4.86
N THR A 243 -79.94 11.24 3.62
CA THR A 243 -78.66 10.73 3.12
C THR A 243 -77.87 11.86 2.49
N LEU A 244 -76.65 12.10 2.98
CA LEU A 244 -75.72 13.05 2.37
C LEU A 244 -75.04 12.41 1.16
N LYS A 245 -75.02 13.14 0.04
CA LYS A 245 -74.23 12.77 -1.14
C LYS A 245 -72.90 13.51 -1.09
N TYR A 246 -71.84 12.73 -1.19
CA TYR A 246 -70.46 13.18 -1.33
C TYR A 246 -69.89 12.73 -2.66
#